data_AF-A0A355SWS3-F1
#
_entry.id   AF-A0A355SWS3-F1
#
_cell.length_a   1.000
_cell.length_b   1.000
_cell.length_c   1.000
_cell.angle_alpha   90.00
_cell.angle_beta   90.00
_cell.angle_gamma   90.00
#
_symmetry.space_group_name_H-M   'P 1'
#
loop_
_entity.id
_entity.type
_entity.pdbx_description
1 polymer ?
#
loop_
_entity_poly.entity_id
_entity_poly.type
_entity_poly.pdbx_seq_one_letter_code
_entity_poly.pdbx_strand_id
1 'polypeptide(L)'
;TNRADEVGCFKETDAVTAQIGENVARFLADELIAGRIPSGFLPVQSGVGNIANAVLGALGANSNIPPFEMYSEVIQDSVIGLMRCGEITFASATSLTVSPSILDEIYADLDFFKQRMVLRPQEISNHPEVVRRLGVISINTALEVDICGNVNSTHVMGNELINGIGGSGDFTRNAYLSIFTCPSVAKGGAISAIVPMVAHCDHSEHSVQVIVTEQGIADLRGKDPTERATEIVDHCVHPDYRELLHAYFDNVQAGHTPQTLSKAFAMHQAFLDQADMRGVDWTATYPSSIE
;
A
#
# COMPACT_ATOMS: atom_id res chain seq x y z
N THR A 1 31.87 -13.36 5.00
CA THR A 1 31.72 -13.80 6.41
C THR A 1 30.77 -14.98 6.42
N ASN A 2 30.94 -16.00 7.28
CA ASN A 2 30.00 -17.15 7.39
C ASN A 2 28.92 -16.88 8.46
N ARG A 3 28.37 -15.66 8.50
CA ARG A 3 27.29 -15.32 9.44
C ARG A 3 25.96 -15.60 8.76
N ALA A 4 25.01 -16.18 9.49
CA ALA A 4 23.64 -16.36 9.03
C ALA A 4 22.95 -15.00 8.90
N ASP A 5 21.99 -14.91 7.99
CA ASP A 5 21.17 -13.71 7.83
C ASP A 5 20.21 -13.54 9.01
N GLU A 6 20.10 -12.33 9.53
CA GLU A 6 19.30 -11.99 10.71
C GLU A 6 17.90 -11.51 10.29
N VAL A 7 17.15 -12.35 9.56
CA VAL A 7 15.78 -12.05 9.17
C VAL A 7 14.84 -12.38 10.34
N GLY A 8 14.19 -11.36 10.92
CA GLY A 8 13.19 -11.53 11.96
C GLY A 8 11.95 -12.28 11.46
N CYS A 9 11.25 -12.98 12.37
CA CYS A 9 9.99 -13.64 12.02
C CYS A 9 8.89 -12.60 11.72
N PHE A 10 8.06 -12.89 10.72
CA PHE A 10 6.84 -12.12 10.45
C PHE A 10 5.77 -12.42 11.51
N LYS A 11 4.94 -11.43 11.86
CA LYS A 11 3.84 -11.67 12.80
C LYS A 11 2.69 -12.37 12.07
N GLU A 12 1.90 -13.11 12.82
CA GLU A 12 0.65 -13.68 12.30
C GLU A 12 -0.30 -12.58 11.82
N THR A 13 -1.08 -12.93 10.80
CA THR A 13 -2.13 -12.08 10.25
C THR A 13 -3.22 -11.84 11.29
N ASP A 14 -3.50 -10.57 11.60
CA ASP A 14 -4.64 -10.17 12.42
C ASP A 14 -5.89 -9.92 11.56
N ALA A 15 -7.03 -9.68 12.21
CA ALA A 15 -8.30 -9.47 11.50
C ALA A 15 -8.27 -8.25 10.55
N VAL A 16 -7.53 -7.19 10.90
CA VAL A 16 -7.42 -5.97 10.09
C VAL A 16 -6.62 -6.26 8.82
N THR A 17 -5.45 -6.87 8.96
CA THR A 17 -4.58 -7.24 7.84
C THR A 17 -5.22 -8.29 6.94
N ALA A 18 -5.96 -9.26 7.50
CA ALA A 18 -6.76 -10.21 6.74
C ALA A 18 -7.84 -9.51 5.91
N GLN A 19 -8.58 -8.57 6.50
CA GLN A 19 -9.64 -7.84 5.79
C GLN A 19 -9.10 -6.95 4.67
N ILE A 20 -7.92 -6.34 4.86
CA ILE A 20 -7.21 -5.62 3.79
C ILE A 20 -6.87 -6.59 2.65
N GLY A 21 -6.31 -7.76 2.97
CA GLY A 21 -6.00 -8.79 1.98
C GLY A 21 -7.22 -9.23 1.16
N GLU A 22 -8.34 -9.49 1.84
CA GLU A 22 -9.60 -9.86 1.21
C GLU A 22 -10.15 -8.73 0.31
N ASN A 23 -10.07 -7.48 0.76
CA ASN A 23 -10.49 -6.34 -0.04
C ASN A 23 -9.64 -6.21 -1.33
N VAL A 24 -8.32 -6.39 -1.25
CA VAL A 24 -7.44 -6.40 -2.43
C VAL A 24 -7.77 -7.56 -3.37
N ALA A 25 -7.93 -8.77 -2.83
CA ALA A 25 -8.23 -9.96 -3.63
C ALA A 25 -9.60 -9.84 -4.34
N ARG A 26 -10.61 -9.34 -3.63
CA ARG A 26 -11.94 -9.04 -4.21
C ARG A 26 -11.82 -8.04 -5.35
N PHE A 27 -11.12 -6.92 -5.14
CA PHE A 27 -10.93 -5.90 -6.18
C PHE A 27 -10.28 -6.49 -7.44
N LEU A 28 -9.18 -7.23 -7.29
CA LEU A 28 -8.47 -7.81 -8.43
C LEU A 28 -9.29 -8.91 -9.14
N ALA A 29 -10.05 -9.71 -8.39
CA ALA A 29 -10.97 -10.68 -8.96
C ALA A 29 -12.07 -9.99 -9.77
N ASP A 30 -12.65 -8.89 -9.26
CA ASP A 30 -13.68 -8.12 -9.94
C ASP A 30 -13.14 -7.45 -11.22
N GLU A 31 -11.91 -6.92 -11.18
CA GLU A 31 -11.22 -6.38 -12.36
C GLU A 31 -10.96 -7.45 -13.43
N LEU A 32 -10.61 -8.67 -13.01
CA LEU A 32 -10.40 -9.81 -13.89
C LEU A 32 -11.72 -10.28 -14.53
N ILE A 33 -12.77 -10.44 -13.73
CA ILE A 33 -14.12 -10.81 -14.20
C ILE A 33 -14.66 -9.76 -15.18
N ALA A 34 -14.41 -8.48 -14.92
CA ALA A 34 -14.81 -7.39 -15.79
C ALA A 34 -13.95 -7.27 -17.06
N GLY A 35 -12.90 -8.09 -17.21
CA GLY A 35 -12.02 -8.10 -18.38
C GLY A 35 -11.06 -6.90 -18.46
N ARG A 36 -10.87 -6.18 -17.35
CA ARG A 36 -9.89 -5.09 -17.24
C ARG A 36 -8.49 -5.61 -16.92
N ILE A 37 -8.37 -6.76 -16.26
CA ILE A 37 -7.12 -7.52 -16.16
C ILE A 37 -7.17 -8.65 -17.21
N PRO A 38 -6.07 -8.91 -17.94
CA PRO A 38 -5.99 -10.05 -18.87
C PRO A 38 -6.29 -11.40 -18.18
N SER A 39 -6.90 -12.34 -18.92
CA SER A 39 -7.34 -13.63 -18.36
C SER A 39 -6.21 -14.53 -17.83
N GLY A 40 -4.97 -14.30 -18.28
CA GLY A 40 -3.77 -14.99 -17.74
C GLY A 40 -3.24 -14.39 -16.44
N PHE A 41 -3.91 -13.36 -15.92
CA PHE A 41 -3.46 -12.49 -14.84
C PHE A 41 -2.13 -11.78 -15.14
N LEU A 42 -1.78 -10.80 -14.30
CA LEU A 42 -0.58 -9.99 -14.47
C LEU A 42 0.42 -10.32 -13.35
N PRO A 43 1.74 -10.16 -13.58
CA PRO A 43 2.72 -10.35 -12.53
C PRO A 43 2.47 -9.40 -11.36
N VAL A 44 2.60 -9.91 -10.14
CA VAL A 44 2.37 -9.13 -8.91
C VAL A 44 3.70 -8.70 -8.30
N GLN A 45 3.80 -7.42 -7.95
CA GLN A 45 4.76 -6.90 -7.00
C GLN A 45 4.05 -6.63 -5.68
N SER A 46 4.66 -7.07 -4.59
CA SER A 46 4.20 -6.76 -3.24
C SER A 46 5.38 -6.26 -2.40
N GLY A 47 5.13 -5.25 -1.57
CA GLY A 47 6.09 -4.79 -0.56
C GLY A 47 6.37 -5.85 0.52
N VAL A 48 7.03 -5.44 1.59
CA VAL A 48 7.38 -6.33 2.72
C VAL A 48 6.46 -6.13 3.91
N GLY A 49 6.16 -7.22 4.63
CA GLY A 49 5.56 -7.17 5.96
C GLY A 49 4.23 -7.90 6.07
N ASN A 50 3.54 -7.72 7.20
CA ASN A 50 2.36 -8.52 7.52
C ASN A 50 1.19 -8.28 6.54
N ILE A 51 0.99 -7.03 6.10
CA ILE A 51 -0.06 -6.69 5.12
C ILE A 51 0.24 -7.34 3.78
N ALA A 52 1.49 -7.24 3.30
CA ALA A 52 1.92 -7.90 2.07
C ALA A 52 1.69 -9.42 2.11
N ASN A 53 2.07 -10.07 3.20
CA ASN A 53 1.83 -11.51 3.39
C ASN A 53 0.32 -11.85 3.40
N ALA A 54 -0.49 -11.04 4.06
CA ALA A 54 -1.95 -11.23 4.11
C ALA A 54 -2.59 -11.05 2.72
N VAL A 55 -2.15 -10.06 1.95
CA VAL A 55 -2.59 -9.85 0.57
C VAL A 55 -2.23 -11.05 -0.30
N LEU A 56 -0.96 -11.47 -0.32
CA LEU A 56 -0.53 -12.61 -1.15
C LEU A 56 -1.30 -13.89 -0.78
N GLY A 57 -1.51 -14.14 0.52
CA GLY A 57 -2.32 -15.26 1.01
C GLY A 57 -3.77 -15.18 0.53
N ALA A 58 -4.39 -14.01 0.59
CA ALA A 58 -5.76 -13.80 0.11
C ALA A 58 -5.88 -13.97 -1.41
N LEU A 59 -4.88 -13.53 -2.18
CA LEU A 59 -4.84 -13.76 -3.64
C LEU A 59 -4.79 -15.25 -3.96
N GLY A 60 -3.90 -16.01 -3.32
CA GLY A 60 -3.79 -17.46 -3.55
C GLY A 60 -4.99 -18.26 -3.02
N ALA A 61 -5.75 -17.73 -2.07
CA ALA A 61 -6.97 -18.38 -1.57
C ALA A 61 -8.22 -18.07 -2.41
N ASN A 62 -8.18 -17.04 -3.26
CA ASN A 62 -9.33 -16.59 -4.03
C ASN A 62 -9.48 -17.40 -5.32
N SER A 63 -10.53 -18.23 -5.41
CA SER A 63 -10.76 -19.13 -6.55
C SER A 63 -11.01 -18.43 -7.89
N ASN A 64 -11.27 -17.12 -7.89
CA ASN A 64 -11.43 -16.34 -9.12
C ASN A 64 -10.10 -15.81 -9.65
N ILE A 65 -9.02 -15.87 -8.85
CA ILE A 65 -7.67 -15.49 -9.26
C ILE A 65 -6.94 -16.76 -9.68
N PRO A 66 -6.46 -16.87 -10.93
CA PRO A 66 -5.69 -18.03 -11.36
C PRO A 66 -4.27 -17.98 -10.75
N PRO A 67 -3.54 -19.09 -10.78
CA PRO A 67 -2.12 -19.08 -10.43
C PRO A 67 -1.36 -17.98 -11.17
N PHE A 68 -0.49 -17.27 -10.46
CA PHE A 68 0.14 -16.06 -10.95
C PHE A 68 1.66 -16.05 -10.77
N GLU A 69 2.31 -15.10 -11.42
CA GLU A 69 3.74 -14.88 -11.31
C GLU A 69 4.05 -13.67 -10.43
N MET A 70 5.21 -13.68 -9.80
CA MET A 70 5.72 -12.53 -9.09
C MET A 70 6.87 -11.86 -9.84
N TYR A 71 6.81 -10.53 -9.89
CA TYR A 71 7.91 -9.68 -10.34
C TYR A 71 8.08 -8.56 -9.32
N SER A 72 8.91 -8.79 -8.31
CA SER A 72 9.00 -7.96 -7.11
C SER A 72 10.45 -7.56 -6.81
N GLU A 73 10.65 -6.77 -5.75
CA GLU A 73 11.99 -6.48 -5.23
C GLU A 73 12.51 -7.64 -4.38
N VAL A 74 11.63 -8.28 -3.58
CA VAL A 74 12.01 -9.35 -2.65
C VAL A 74 11.04 -10.52 -2.70
N ILE A 75 11.53 -11.71 -2.33
CA ILE A 75 10.73 -12.92 -2.09
C ILE A 75 10.69 -13.18 -0.58
N GLN A 76 9.49 -13.39 -0.03
CA GLN A 76 9.24 -13.58 1.40
C GLN A 76 8.64 -14.95 1.72
N ASP A 77 8.53 -15.31 3.01
CA ASP A 77 8.00 -16.58 3.50
C ASP A 77 6.67 -17.00 2.84
N SER A 78 5.73 -16.06 2.70
CA SER A 78 4.42 -16.29 2.09
C SER A 78 4.51 -16.80 0.65
N VAL A 79 5.45 -16.27 -0.13
CA VAL A 79 5.67 -16.65 -1.53
C VAL A 79 6.10 -18.11 -1.63
N ILE A 80 6.93 -18.58 -0.70
CA ILE A 80 7.43 -19.96 -0.68
C ILE A 80 6.29 -20.94 -0.42
N GLY A 81 5.43 -20.63 0.55
CA GLY A 81 4.22 -21.42 0.82
C GLY A 81 3.25 -21.46 -0.37
N LEU A 82 3.03 -20.32 -1.03
CA LEU A 82 2.17 -20.23 -2.21
C LEU A 82 2.75 -20.95 -3.42
N MET A 83 4.08 -20.97 -3.59
CA MET A 83 4.74 -21.78 -4.62
C MET A 83 4.53 -23.28 -4.40
N ARG A 84 4.58 -23.74 -3.15
CA ARG A 84 4.30 -25.14 -2.79
C ARG A 84 2.87 -25.55 -3.15
N CYS A 85 1.93 -24.63 -2.95
CA CYS A 85 0.51 -24.86 -3.28
C CYS A 85 0.22 -24.75 -4.78
N GLY A 86 1.16 -24.20 -5.57
CA GLY A 86 0.99 -23.98 -7.00
C GLY A 86 0.27 -22.69 -7.37
N GLU A 87 -0.03 -21.84 -6.38
CA GLU A 87 -0.69 -20.53 -6.58
C GLU A 87 0.29 -19.49 -7.14
N ILE A 88 1.57 -19.58 -6.77
CA ILE A 88 2.65 -18.82 -7.41
C ILE A 88 3.47 -19.76 -8.28
N THR A 89 3.46 -19.54 -9.59
CA THR A 89 4.12 -20.41 -10.56
C THR A 89 5.60 -20.06 -10.76
N PHE A 90 5.94 -18.78 -10.62
CA PHE A 90 7.31 -18.27 -10.77
C PHE A 90 7.50 -16.96 -10.01
N ALA A 91 8.71 -16.69 -9.48
CA ALA A 91 9.06 -15.39 -8.90
C ALA A 91 10.40 -14.84 -9.41
N SER A 92 10.40 -13.58 -9.81
CA SER A 92 11.58 -12.79 -10.13
C SER A 92 11.77 -11.70 -9.07
N ALA A 93 12.95 -11.62 -8.48
CA ALA A 93 13.25 -10.62 -7.44
C ALA A 93 14.72 -10.20 -7.44
N THR A 94 15.09 -9.27 -6.54
CA THR A 94 16.50 -8.97 -6.23
C THR A 94 17.02 -9.86 -5.12
N SER A 95 16.24 -10.04 -4.06
CA SER A 95 16.68 -10.77 -2.88
C SER A 95 15.66 -11.83 -2.44
N LEU A 96 16.18 -12.79 -1.70
CA LEU A 96 15.41 -13.74 -0.92
C LEU A 96 15.48 -13.28 0.54
N THR A 97 14.37 -12.79 1.09
CA THR A 97 14.27 -12.31 2.48
C THR A 97 13.28 -13.18 3.22
N VAL A 98 13.77 -14.34 3.66
CA VAL A 98 12.98 -15.38 4.31
C VAL A 98 13.51 -15.71 5.70
N SER A 99 12.65 -16.23 6.57
CA SER A 99 13.07 -16.73 7.88
C SER A 99 14.06 -17.90 7.76
N PRO A 100 14.95 -18.13 8.75
CA PRO A 100 15.94 -19.21 8.69
C PRO A 100 15.35 -20.59 8.41
N SER A 101 14.18 -20.91 8.98
CA SER A 101 13.50 -22.19 8.74
C SER A 101 13.03 -22.36 7.30
N ILE A 102 12.56 -21.27 6.67
CA ILE A 102 12.13 -21.30 5.27
C ILE A 102 13.36 -21.36 4.34
N LEU A 103 14.46 -20.72 4.71
CA LEU A 103 15.72 -20.85 3.97
C LEU A 103 16.24 -22.30 3.97
N ASP A 104 16.18 -22.97 5.12
CA ASP A 104 16.54 -24.38 5.26
C ASP A 104 15.63 -25.27 4.39
N GLU A 105 14.33 -24.99 4.33
CA GLU A 105 13.39 -25.68 3.43
C GLU A 105 13.78 -25.51 1.95
N ILE A 106 14.12 -24.28 1.55
CA ILE A 106 14.53 -23.99 0.17
C ILE A 106 15.80 -24.75 -0.20
N TYR A 107 16.77 -24.81 0.70
CA TYR A 107 18.01 -25.57 0.45
C TYR A 107 17.80 -27.08 0.46
N ALA A 108 16.89 -27.59 1.28
CA ALA A 108 16.55 -29.00 1.32
C ALA A 108 15.87 -29.50 0.03
N ASP A 109 15.15 -28.63 -0.69
CA ASP A 109 14.47 -28.94 -1.95
C ASP A 109 14.82 -27.94 -3.06
N LEU A 110 16.13 -27.70 -3.23
CA LEU A 110 16.62 -26.68 -4.14
C LEU A 110 16.20 -26.95 -5.60
N ASP A 111 16.07 -28.20 -6.02
CA ASP A 111 15.66 -28.55 -7.38
C ASP A 111 14.23 -28.08 -7.69
N PHE A 112 13.33 -28.09 -6.70
CA PHE A 112 11.99 -27.53 -6.83
C PHE A 112 12.02 -26.00 -6.99
N PHE A 113 12.72 -25.30 -6.08
CA PHE A 113 12.70 -23.83 -6.04
C PHE A 113 13.55 -23.17 -7.12
N LYS A 114 14.71 -23.76 -7.47
CA LYS A 114 15.63 -23.21 -8.48
C LYS A 114 14.99 -23.05 -9.86
N GLN A 115 14.01 -23.89 -10.19
CA GLN A 115 13.28 -23.80 -11.46
C GLN A 115 12.15 -22.76 -11.45
N ARG A 116 11.80 -22.24 -10.27
CA ARG A 116 10.64 -21.36 -10.03
C ARG A 116 11.03 -19.96 -9.58
N MET A 117 12.32 -19.70 -9.40
CA MET A 117 12.82 -18.44 -8.86
C MET A 117 14.01 -17.92 -9.66
N VAL A 118 14.11 -16.61 -9.81
CA VAL A 118 15.29 -15.93 -10.36
C VAL A 118 15.60 -14.67 -9.55
N LEU A 119 16.87 -14.51 -9.20
CA LEU A 119 17.39 -13.29 -8.57
C LEU A 119 18.12 -12.45 -9.62
N ARG A 120 17.85 -11.14 -9.61
CA ARG A 120 18.37 -10.15 -10.57
C ARG A 120 18.96 -8.96 -9.81
N PRO A 121 19.84 -8.16 -10.42
CA PRO A 121 20.19 -6.86 -9.85
C PRO A 121 18.93 -5.98 -9.71
N GLN A 122 18.90 -5.11 -8.69
CA GLN A 122 17.77 -4.19 -8.48
C GLN A 122 17.53 -3.25 -9.67
N GLU A 123 18.58 -2.90 -10.41
CA GLU A 123 18.49 -2.15 -11.66
C GLU A 123 17.57 -2.84 -12.67
N ILE A 124 17.47 -4.17 -12.64
CA ILE A 124 16.60 -4.96 -13.52
C ILE A 124 15.26 -5.25 -12.85
N SER A 125 15.25 -5.77 -11.61
CA SER A 125 13.99 -6.13 -10.93
C SER A 125 13.06 -4.94 -10.76
N ASN A 126 13.61 -3.73 -10.59
CA ASN A 126 12.83 -2.51 -10.39
C ASN A 126 12.82 -1.64 -11.66
N HIS A 127 13.34 -2.12 -12.79
CA HIS A 127 13.51 -1.28 -13.97
C HIS A 127 12.15 -0.79 -14.50
N PRO A 128 11.91 0.54 -14.59
CA PRO A 128 10.63 1.10 -15.05
C PRO A 128 10.12 0.52 -16.37
N GLU A 129 11.03 0.36 -17.33
CA GLU A 129 10.73 -0.24 -18.64
C GLU A 129 10.15 -1.66 -18.49
N VAL A 130 10.77 -2.51 -17.67
CA VAL A 130 10.37 -3.91 -17.50
C VAL A 130 9.05 -3.99 -16.73
N VAL A 131 8.93 -3.23 -15.63
CA VAL A 131 7.69 -3.12 -14.85
C VAL A 131 6.51 -2.77 -15.75
N ARG A 132 6.68 -1.76 -16.61
CA ARG A 132 5.63 -1.31 -17.54
C ARG A 132 5.38 -2.30 -18.67
N ARG A 133 6.43 -2.89 -19.25
CA ARG A 133 6.31 -3.87 -20.35
C ARG A 133 5.57 -5.12 -19.90
N LEU A 134 5.83 -5.60 -18.69
CA LEU A 134 5.15 -6.76 -18.12
C LEU A 134 3.74 -6.44 -17.62
N GLY A 135 3.42 -5.17 -17.41
CA GLY A 135 2.14 -4.74 -16.86
C GLY A 135 1.97 -5.17 -15.40
N VAL A 136 3.00 -4.98 -14.58
CA VAL A 136 2.99 -5.41 -13.17
C VAL A 136 1.84 -4.76 -12.39
N ILE A 137 1.16 -5.53 -11.53
CA ILE A 137 0.28 -4.99 -10.49
C ILE A 137 1.15 -4.71 -9.27
N SER A 138 1.24 -3.45 -8.85
CA SER A 138 2.03 -3.04 -7.68
C SER A 138 1.16 -2.85 -6.46
N ILE A 139 1.57 -3.46 -5.34
CA ILE A 139 0.87 -3.39 -4.06
C ILE A 139 1.86 -2.96 -2.99
N ASN A 140 1.71 -1.72 -2.52
CA ASN A 140 2.60 -1.11 -1.54
C ASN A 140 1.83 -0.72 -0.27
N THR A 141 2.56 -0.48 0.82
CA THR A 141 1.96 -0.04 2.09
C THR A 141 2.18 1.45 2.28
N ALA A 142 1.12 2.17 2.60
CA ALA A 142 1.16 3.58 2.98
C ALA A 142 1.38 3.71 4.49
N LEU A 143 2.13 4.74 4.90
CA LEU A 143 2.12 5.24 6.27
C LEU A 143 0.87 6.09 6.52
N GLU A 144 0.59 6.99 5.57
CA GLU A 144 -0.63 7.78 5.51
C GLU A 144 -0.94 8.14 4.06
N VAL A 145 -2.20 8.45 3.79
CA VAL A 145 -2.73 8.86 2.49
C VAL A 145 -3.56 10.11 2.70
N ASP A 146 -3.49 11.08 1.80
CA ASP A 146 -4.41 12.20 1.86
C ASP A 146 -5.69 12.00 1.06
N ILE A 147 -6.68 12.85 1.31
CA ILE A 147 -7.95 12.86 0.59
C ILE A 147 -7.80 13.05 -0.94
N CYS A 148 -6.68 13.54 -1.45
CA CYS A 148 -6.45 13.63 -2.90
C CYS A 148 -5.79 12.35 -3.47
N GLY A 149 -5.39 11.42 -2.59
CA GLY A 149 -4.73 10.18 -2.95
C GLY A 149 -3.22 10.33 -3.14
N ASN A 150 -2.59 11.35 -2.55
CA ASN A 150 -1.14 11.34 -2.38
C ASN A 150 -0.78 10.44 -1.18
N VAL A 151 0.41 9.84 -1.22
CA VAL A 151 0.85 8.85 -0.23
C VAL A 151 2.20 9.25 0.36
N ASN A 152 2.28 9.10 1.68
CA ASN A 152 3.50 9.06 2.46
C ASN A 152 3.84 7.60 2.78
N SER A 153 5.06 7.16 2.49
CA SER A 153 5.55 5.83 2.85
C SER A 153 6.78 5.86 3.76
N THR A 154 7.24 7.06 4.15
CA THR A 154 8.59 7.22 4.71
C THR A 154 8.68 8.01 6.02
N HIS A 155 7.96 9.14 6.15
CA HIS A 155 8.20 10.09 7.25
C HIS A 155 7.03 10.19 8.22
N VAL A 156 7.21 9.74 9.46
CA VAL A 156 6.24 10.00 10.54
C VAL A 156 6.25 11.50 10.84
N MET A 157 5.05 12.10 10.86
CA MET A 157 4.85 13.54 11.08
C MET A 157 5.71 14.45 10.17
N GLY A 158 6.10 13.94 9.00
CA GLY A 158 6.83 14.69 7.98
C GLY A 158 8.35 14.84 8.22
N ASN A 159 8.90 14.36 9.34
CA ASN A 159 10.32 14.56 9.67
C ASN A 159 11.05 13.31 10.22
N GLU A 160 10.34 12.30 10.71
CA GLU A 160 10.96 11.09 11.25
C GLU A 160 10.96 9.95 10.22
N LEU A 161 12.12 9.70 9.61
CA LEU A 161 12.30 8.62 8.65
C LEU A 161 12.13 7.25 9.33
N ILE A 162 11.24 6.41 8.80
CA ILE A 162 11.08 5.01 9.23
C ILE A 162 12.15 4.13 8.56
N ASN A 163 12.10 4.04 7.23
CA ASN A 163 12.99 3.20 6.43
C ASN A 163 13.55 4.02 5.26
N GLY A 164 12.73 4.22 4.23
CA GLY A 164 13.07 4.90 2.98
C GLY A 164 12.07 4.50 1.89
N ILE A 165 12.05 5.24 0.79
CA ILE A 165 11.08 5.02 -0.29
C ILE A 165 11.22 3.64 -0.95
N GLY A 166 12.45 3.08 -0.97
CA GLY A 166 12.74 1.79 -1.61
C GLY A 166 12.31 1.76 -3.08
N GLY A 167 11.92 0.59 -3.58
CA GLY A 167 11.36 0.43 -4.93
C GLY A 167 9.90 0.88 -5.10
N SER A 168 9.24 1.38 -4.06
CA SER A 168 7.80 1.72 -4.15
C SER A 168 7.51 2.73 -5.27
N GLY A 169 8.41 3.70 -5.49
CA GLY A 169 8.32 4.66 -6.60
C GLY A 169 8.53 4.03 -7.97
N ASP A 170 9.49 3.11 -8.09
CA ASP A 170 9.81 2.40 -9.33
C ASP A 170 8.61 1.61 -9.83
N PHE A 171 7.95 0.88 -8.93
CA PHE A 171 6.78 0.07 -9.25
C PHE A 171 5.53 0.92 -9.43
N THR A 172 5.16 1.75 -8.45
CA THR A 172 3.91 2.53 -8.44
C THR A 172 3.75 3.37 -9.71
N ARG A 173 4.80 4.05 -10.15
CA ARG A 173 4.73 4.95 -11.33
C ARG A 173 4.54 4.19 -12.65
N ASN A 174 5.02 2.95 -12.74
CA ASN A 174 5.15 2.21 -13.99
C ASN A 174 4.23 0.98 -14.07
N ALA A 175 3.53 0.66 -12.99
CA ALA A 175 2.60 -0.45 -12.89
C ALA A 175 1.40 -0.31 -13.84
N TYR A 176 0.81 -1.44 -14.18
CA TYR A 176 -0.50 -1.51 -14.82
C TYR A 176 -1.61 -1.05 -13.86
N LEU A 177 -1.54 -1.56 -12.62
CA LEU A 177 -2.37 -1.13 -11.49
C LEU A 177 -1.49 -0.80 -10.28
N SER A 178 -1.66 0.39 -9.71
CA SER A 178 -0.98 0.81 -8.49
C SER A 178 -1.93 0.90 -7.30
N ILE A 179 -1.68 0.02 -6.33
CA ILE A 179 -2.52 -0.17 -5.15
C ILE A 179 -1.68 0.20 -3.92
N PHE A 180 -2.22 1.08 -3.08
CA PHE A 180 -1.70 1.29 -1.73
C PHE A 180 -2.65 0.73 -0.70
N THR A 181 -2.05 0.09 0.31
CA THR A 181 -2.74 -0.55 1.42
C THR A 181 -2.32 0.10 2.73
N CYS A 182 -3.25 0.30 3.65
CA CYS A 182 -2.92 0.64 5.04
C CYS A 182 -4.08 0.29 5.97
N PRO A 183 -3.85 0.01 7.25
CA PRO A 183 -4.89 0.09 8.26
C PRO A 183 -5.43 1.53 8.29
N SER A 184 -6.75 1.70 8.43
CA SER A 184 -7.34 3.06 8.43
C SER A 184 -6.96 3.89 9.67
N VAL A 185 -6.47 3.24 10.73
CA VAL A 185 -5.98 3.88 11.95
C VAL A 185 -4.71 3.22 12.50
N ALA A 186 -3.94 3.99 13.28
CA ALA A 186 -2.78 3.55 14.04
C ALA A 186 -2.86 3.95 15.52
N LYS A 187 -1.92 3.47 16.34
CA LYS A 187 -1.78 3.79 17.77
C LYS A 187 -3.09 3.61 18.57
N GLY A 188 -3.79 2.50 18.34
CA GLY A 188 -5.03 2.19 19.05
C GLY A 188 -6.20 3.10 18.68
N GLY A 189 -6.22 3.64 17.46
CA GLY A 189 -7.28 4.53 16.97
C GLY A 189 -7.01 6.01 17.20
N ALA A 190 -5.85 6.38 17.76
CA ALA A 190 -5.49 7.78 18.03
C ALA A 190 -4.91 8.51 16.80
N ILE A 191 -4.47 7.78 15.78
CA ILE A 191 -3.98 8.33 14.52
C ILE A 191 -4.86 7.80 13.38
N SER A 192 -5.33 8.68 12.51
CA SER A 192 -5.91 8.30 11.22
C SER A 192 -4.79 8.09 10.20
N ALA A 193 -4.87 7.02 9.40
CA ALA A 193 -4.00 6.85 8.24
C ALA A 193 -4.47 7.68 7.04
N ILE A 194 -5.71 8.17 7.06
CA ILE A 194 -6.22 9.10 6.05
C ILE A 194 -6.26 10.51 6.63
N VAL A 195 -5.64 11.47 5.96
CA VAL A 195 -5.45 12.85 6.45
C VAL A 195 -5.86 13.88 5.40
N PRO A 196 -6.03 15.18 5.76
CA PRO A 196 -6.32 16.20 4.76
C PRO A 196 -5.17 16.40 3.78
N MET A 197 -3.93 16.41 4.25
CA MET A 197 -2.72 16.50 3.41
C MET A 197 -1.62 15.66 4.04
N VAL A 198 -0.91 14.87 3.24
CA VAL A 198 0.20 14.06 3.75
C VAL A 198 1.32 14.97 4.27
N ALA A 199 1.89 14.64 5.43
CA ALA A 199 3.00 15.41 6.01
C ALA A 199 4.29 15.26 5.20
N HIS A 200 4.38 14.20 4.38
CA HIS A 200 5.43 14.00 3.39
C HIS A 200 4.85 13.30 2.16
N CYS A 201 5.22 13.73 0.95
CA CYS A 201 4.69 13.18 -0.29
C CYS A 201 5.75 12.34 -1.01
N ASP A 202 5.63 11.02 -0.94
CA ASP A 202 6.45 10.08 -1.71
C ASP A 202 5.81 9.75 -3.07
N HIS A 203 4.48 9.64 -3.12
CA HIS A 203 3.73 9.30 -4.34
C HIS A 203 2.57 10.26 -4.54
N SER A 204 2.49 10.89 -5.71
CA SER A 204 1.43 11.82 -6.03
C SER A 204 0.16 11.14 -6.55
N GLU A 205 -0.95 11.86 -6.53
CA GLU A 205 -2.25 11.46 -7.08
C GLU A 205 -2.20 10.91 -8.52
N HIS A 206 -1.24 11.36 -9.33
CA HIS A 206 -1.06 10.89 -10.70
C HIS A 206 -0.49 9.47 -10.81
N SER A 207 0.10 8.96 -9.73
CA SER A 207 0.75 7.65 -9.69
C SER A 207 -0.08 6.64 -8.90
N VAL A 208 -1.01 7.10 -8.07
CA VAL A 208 -1.80 6.29 -7.15
C VAL A 208 -3.20 6.09 -7.71
N GLN A 209 -3.56 4.85 -8.00
CA GLN A 209 -4.81 4.50 -8.67
C GLN A 209 -5.84 3.90 -7.72
N VAL A 210 -5.42 3.13 -6.70
CA VAL A 210 -6.33 2.47 -5.77
C VAL A 210 -5.79 2.56 -4.35
N ILE A 211 -6.67 2.88 -3.40
CA ILE A 211 -6.38 2.82 -1.97
C ILE A 211 -7.26 1.74 -1.35
N VAL A 212 -6.70 0.91 -0.48
CA VAL A 212 -7.42 -0.13 0.24
C VAL A 212 -7.10 -0.08 1.72
N THR A 213 -8.13 -0.05 2.54
CA THR A 213 -8.03 -0.26 3.99
C THR A 213 -8.91 -1.43 4.40
N GLU A 214 -8.96 -1.75 5.69
CA GLU A 214 -9.91 -2.73 6.20
C GLU A 214 -11.36 -2.24 6.08
N GLN A 215 -11.59 -0.94 5.89
CA GLN A 215 -12.92 -0.33 5.74
C GLN A 215 -13.50 -0.55 4.34
N GLY A 216 -12.65 -0.59 3.31
CA GLY A 216 -13.10 -0.68 1.93
C GLY A 216 -12.02 -0.36 0.90
N ILE A 217 -12.47 -0.08 -0.32
CA ILE A 217 -11.65 0.14 -1.51
C ILE A 217 -12.08 1.47 -2.12
N ALA A 218 -11.11 2.33 -2.43
CA ALA A 218 -11.31 3.55 -3.20
C ALA A 218 -10.58 3.44 -4.54
N ASP A 219 -11.34 3.27 -5.63
CA ASP A 219 -10.80 3.28 -7.00
C ASP A 219 -10.78 4.71 -7.54
N LEU A 220 -9.59 5.23 -7.78
CA LEU A 220 -9.35 6.64 -8.08
C LEU A 220 -9.14 6.92 -9.58
N ARG A 221 -9.22 5.88 -10.42
CA ARG A 221 -9.01 5.99 -11.87
C ARG A 221 -10.12 6.82 -12.49
N GLY A 222 -9.73 7.83 -13.28
CA GLY A 222 -10.66 8.69 -14.01
C GLY A 222 -11.45 9.68 -13.16
N LYS A 223 -11.09 9.83 -11.87
CA LYS A 223 -11.73 10.76 -10.93
C LYS A 223 -10.91 12.04 -10.76
N ASP A 224 -11.59 13.18 -10.68
CA ASP A 224 -10.97 14.45 -10.29
C ASP A 224 -10.66 14.51 -8.78
N PRO A 225 -9.90 15.50 -8.28
CA PRO A 225 -9.54 15.56 -6.87
C PRO A 225 -10.72 15.57 -5.88
N THR A 226 -11.88 16.11 -6.26
CA THR A 226 -13.08 16.14 -5.39
C THR A 226 -13.76 14.78 -5.36
N GLU A 227 -13.87 14.12 -6.51
CA GLU A 227 -14.38 12.75 -6.61
C GLU A 227 -13.47 11.77 -5.88
N ARG A 228 -12.14 11.94 -5.97
CA ARG A 228 -11.15 11.15 -5.22
C ARG A 228 -11.31 11.35 -3.71
N ALA A 229 -11.47 12.60 -3.27
CA ALA A 229 -11.68 12.93 -1.86
C ALA A 229 -12.94 12.29 -1.30
N THR A 230 -14.04 12.35 -2.04
CA THR A 230 -15.30 11.71 -1.63
C THR A 230 -15.12 10.19 -1.56
N GLU A 231 -14.54 9.57 -2.59
CA GLU A 231 -14.32 8.12 -2.62
C GLU A 231 -13.45 7.63 -1.46
N ILE A 232 -12.33 8.32 -1.19
CA ILE A 232 -11.41 7.94 -0.12
C ILE A 232 -12.09 8.09 1.25
N VAL A 233 -12.81 9.21 1.46
CA VAL A 233 -13.48 9.46 2.75
C VAL A 233 -14.61 8.47 3.01
N ASP A 234 -15.40 8.15 1.99
CA ASP A 234 -16.55 7.26 2.14
C ASP A 234 -16.12 5.79 2.34
N HIS A 235 -15.06 5.35 1.66
CA HIS A 235 -14.72 3.93 1.58
C HIS A 235 -13.49 3.51 2.38
N CYS A 236 -12.52 4.38 2.62
CA CYS A 236 -11.24 4.00 3.22
C CYS A 236 -11.05 4.53 4.66
N VAL A 237 -11.78 5.59 5.04
CA VAL A 237 -11.64 6.23 6.36
C VAL A 237 -12.36 5.44 7.45
N HIS A 238 -11.72 5.33 8.61
CA HIS A 238 -12.30 4.77 9.81
C HIS A 238 -13.52 5.58 10.27
N PRO A 239 -14.60 4.94 10.77
CA PRO A 239 -15.79 5.65 11.24
C PRO A 239 -15.52 6.81 12.22
N ASP A 240 -14.56 6.66 13.14
CA ASP A 240 -14.14 7.72 14.08
C ASP A 240 -13.64 9.02 13.41
N TYR A 241 -13.17 8.95 12.17
CA TYR A 241 -12.57 10.08 11.45
C TYR A 241 -13.39 10.54 10.24
N ARG A 242 -14.40 9.78 9.81
CA ARG A 242 -15.16 10.07 8.58
C ARG A 242 -15.86 11.42 8.64
N GLU A 243 -16.61 11.66 9.71
CA GLU A 243 -17.28 12.96 9.93
C GLU A 243 -16.28 14.12 10.08
N LEU A 244 -15.13 13.88 10.70
CA LEU A 244 -14.08 14.89 10.84
C LEU A 244 -13.50 15.28 9.46
N LEU A 245 -13.30 14.31 8.57
CA LEU A 245 -12.80 14.57 7.22
C LEU A 245 -13.88 15.14 6.29
N HIS A 246 -15.15 14.80 6.46
CA HIS A 246 -16.23 15.52 5.77
C HIS A 246 -16.30 16.98 6.22
N ALA A 247 -16.18 17.27 7.52
CA ALA A 247 -16.17 18.63 8.05
C ALA A 247 -14.96 19.45 7.56
N TYR A 248 -13.86 18.80 7.18
CA TYR A 248 -12.74 19.48 6.52
C TYR A 248 -13.17 20.13 5.19
N PHE A 249 -14.05 19.49 4.42
CA PHE A 249 -14.52 20.03 3.13
C PHE A 249 -15.26 21.36 3.27
N ASP A 250 -15.93 21.61 4.40
CA ASP A 250 -16.60 22.90 4.67
C ASP A 250 -15.60 24.06 4.84
N ASN A 251 -14.32 23.75 5.10
CA ASN A 251 -13.25 24.73 5.31
C ASN A 251 -12.41 25.00 4.05
N VAL A 252 -12.76 24.35 2.95
CA VAL A 252 -12.05 24.43 1.68
C VAL A 252 -12.69 25.51 0.79
N GLN A 253 -11.87 26.38 0.20
CA GLN A 253 -12.34 27.32 -0.81
C GLN A 253 -12.54 26.63 -2.16
N ALA A 254 -13.45 27.14 -2.98
CA ALA A 254 -13.68 26.63 -4.33
C ALA A 254 -12.37 26.63 -5.15
N GLY A 255 -12.03 25.48 -5.74
CA GLY A 255 -10.80 25.27 -6.49
C GLY A 255 -10.77 23.87 -7.11
N HIS A 256 -9.70 23.54 -7.83
CA HIS A 256 -9.55 22.21 -8.45
C HIS A 256 -9.31 21.10 -7.42
N THR A 257 -8.51 21.40 -6.40
CA THR A 257 -8.13 20.46 -5.35
C THR A 257 -8.73 20.93 -4.03
N PRO A 258 -9.50 20.09 -3.31
CA PRO A 258 -10.19 20.52 -2.11
C PRO A 258 -9.24 20.63 -0.91
N GLN A 259 -8.49 21.73 -0.86
CA GLN A 259 -7.44 21.96 0.14
C GLN A 259 -7.52 23.36 0.75
N THR A 260 -7.09 23.46 2.01
CA THR A 260 -6.89 24.73 2.72
C THR A 260 -5.55 24.74 3.45
N LEU A 261 -4.71 25.74 3.15
CA LEU A 261 -3.38 25.88 3.76
C LEU A 261 -3.44 26.06 5.28
N SER A 262 -4.51 26.68 5.78
CA SER A 262 -4.68 26.94 7.21
C SER A 262 -4.95 25.69 8.04
N LYS A 263 -5.41 24.60 7.41
CA LYS A 263 -5.84 23.37 8.11
C LYS A 263 -5.26 22.07 7.56
N ALA A 264 -4.42 22.14 6.53
CA ALA A 264 -3.83 20.98 5.86
C ALA A 264 -3.20 19.98 6.83
N PHE A 265 -2.51 20.47 7.87
CA PHE A 265 -1.81 19.65 8.88
C PHE A 265 -2.47 19.69 10.27
N ALA A 266 -3.74 20.09 10.37
CA ALA A 266 -4.38 20.28 11.68
C ALA A 266 -4.53 18.96 12.46
N MET A 267 -4.72 17.83 11.77
CA MET A 267 -4.74 16.51 12.42
C MET A 267 -3.36 16.12 12.97
N HIS A 268 -2.28 16.34 12.21
CA HIS A 268 -0.91 16.12 12.70
C HIS A 268 -0.63 16.97 13.93
N GLN A 269 -1.00 18.26 13.90
CA GLN A 269 -0.84 19.16 15.04
C GLN A 269 -1.66 18.70 16.26
N ALA A 270 -2.90 18.26 16.08
CA ALA A 270 -3.72 17.71 17.15
C ALA A 270 -3.07 16.48 17.80
N PHE A 271 -2.45 15.60 17.00
CA PHE A 271 -1.70 14.47 17.56
C PHE A 271 -0.46 14.92 18.34
N LEU A 272 0.29 15.90 17.85
CA LEU A 272 1.47 16.42 18.58
C LEU A 272 1.09 17.07 19.91
N ASP A 273 -0.04 17.77 19.97
CA ASP A 273 -0.48 18.50 21.16
C ASP A 273 -1.23 17.61 22.16
N GLN A 274 -2.01 16.63 21.68
CA GLN A 274 -2.99 15.90 22.49
C GLN A 274 -2.80 14.38 22.45
N ALA A 275 -1.85 13.87 21.66
CA ALA A 275 -1.67 12.44 21.38
C ALA A 275 -2.90 11.75 20.76
N ASP A 276 -3.82 12.52 20.16
CA ASP A 276 -5.02 12.01 19.49
C ASP A 276 -5.49 12.97 18.38
N MET A 277 -5.55 12.48 17.14
CA MET A 277 -6.02 13.26 15.99
C MET A 277 -7.51 13.62 16.06
N ARG A 278 -8.31 12.92 16.87
CA ARG A 278 -9.75 13.21 17.03
C ARG A 278 -10.01 14.52 17.74
N GLY A 279 -9.00 15.06 18.45
CA GLY A 279 -9.02 16.37 19.08
C GLY A 279 -8.77 17.55 18.12
N VAL A 280 -8.78 17.31 16.81
CA VAL A 280 -8.60 18.36 15.79
C VAL A 280 -9.71 19.40 15.88
N ASP A 281 -9.31 20.68 15.88
CA ASP A 281 -10.22 21.82 15.84
C ASP A 281 -10.21 22.48 14.46
N TRP A 282 -11.28 22.25 13.70
CA TRP A 282 -11.49 22.90 12.41
C TRP A 282 -11.81 24.40 12.54
N THR A 283 -12.19 24.90 13.71
CA THR A 283 -12.62 26.30 13.91
C THR A 283 -11.48 27.30 14.11
N ALA A 284 -10.27 26.86 14.48
CA ALA A 284 -9.16 27.79 14.74
C ALA A 284 -8.72 28.56 13.47
N THR A 285 -9.11 29.83 13.35
CA THR A 285 -8.62 30.73 12.30
C THR A 285 -7.20 31.17 12.63
N TYR A 286 -6.22 30.83 11.79
CA TYR A 286 -4.94 31.55 11.81
C TYR A 286 -5.19 33.00 11.38
N PRO A 287 -4.55 33.99 12.03
CA PRO A 287 -4.76 35.40 11.68
C PRO A 287 -4.46 35.63 10.20
N SER A 288 -5.44 36.21 9.49
CA SER A 288 -5.25 36.67 8.11
C SER A 288 -4.29 37.86 8.14
N SER A 289 -2.99 37.61 7.97
CA SER A 289 -2.02 38.68 7.78
C SER A 289 -1.12 38.39 6.60
N ILE A 290 -1.60 38.74 5.41
CA ILE A 290 -0.79 39.36 4.37
C ILE A 290 -1.69 40.44 3.74
N GLU A 291 -1.57 41.68 4.25
CA GLU A 291 -1.80 42.89 3.44
C GLU A 291 -0.59 43.10 2.52
#